data_AF-A0A501PNW9-F1
#
_entry.id   AF-A0A501PNW9-F1
#
_cell.length_a   1.000
_cell.length_b   1.000
_cell.length_c   1.000
_cell.angle_alpha   90.00
_cell.angle_beta   90.00
_cell.angle_gamma   90.00
#
_symmetry.space_group_name_H-M   'P 1'
#
loop_
_entity.id
_entity.type
_entity.pdbx_description
1 polymer ?
#
loop_
_entity_poly.entity_id
_entity_poly.type
_entity_poly.pdbx_seq_one_letter_code
_entity_poly.pdbx_strand_id
1 'polypeptide(L)'
;MSFLGDLFGGPAVDAVSAVGNVFDKLFTSDEEKARAEAVMAKIRQQPQILQAEINRIEAAHRSVFVAGWRPFIGWVCGIGFLWAFLLHPLFQWGVALAGLDVTPPKIATDNMMELVLALLGLGALRSAEKMTGRSK
;
A
#
# COMPACT_ATOMS: atom_id res chain seq x y z
N MET A 1 -27.02 -11.61 9.60
CA MET A 1 -25.64 -11.49 10.15
C MET A 1 -24.87 -12.78 9.89
N SER A 2 -24.37 -13.01 8.68
CA SER A 2 -23.61 -14.24 8.33
C SER A 2 -22.79 -14.02 7.04
N PHE A 3 -22.17 -12.85 6.90
CA PHE A 3 -21.34 -12.51 5.73
C PHE A 3 -19.91 -12.12 6.16
N LEU A 4 -19.78 -11.50 7.35
CA LEU A 4 -18.48 -11.26 7.99
C LEU A 4 -17.85 -12.53 8.59
N GLY A 5 -18.64 -13.56 8.91
CA GLY A 5 -18.12 -14.84 9.42
C GLY A 5 -17.40 -15.66 8.35
N ASP A 6 -17.96 -15.74 7.14
CA ASP A 6 -17.41 -16.56 6.05
C ASP A 6 -16.26 -15.87 5.30
N LEU A 7 -16.16 -14.53 5.40
CA LEU A 7 -15.04 -13.76 4.84
C LEU A 7 -13.77 -13.83 5.73
N PHE A 8 -13.95 -13.97 7.05
CA PHE A 8 -12.86 -14.10 8.02
C PHE A 8 -12.59 -15.55 8.47
N GLY A 9 -13.50 -16.48 8.16
CA GLY A 9 -13.41 -17.92 8.48
C GLY A 9 -12.89 -18.80 7.34
N GLY A 10 -12.29 -18.21 6.31
CA GLY A 10 -11.59 -18.91 5.22
C GLY A 10 -10.15 -19.31 5.57
N PRO A 11 -9.37 -19.87 4.62
CA PRO A 11 -8.28 -20.86 4.79
C PRO A 11 -7.15 -20.51 5.77
N ALA A 12 -7.09 -19.30 6.28
CA ALA A 12 -6.10 -18.84 7.24
C ALA A 12 -6.20 -19.56 8.58
N VAL A 13 -7.39 -19.89 9.09
CA VAL A 13 -7.52 -20.63 10.37
C VAL A 13 -7.02 -22.06 10.23
N ASP A 14 -7.27 -22.69 9.08
CA ASP A 14 -6.84 -24.05 8.76
C ASP A 14 -5.34 -24.11 8.38
N ALA A 15 -4.83 -23.05 7.73
CA ALA A 15 -3.41 -22.90 7.45
C ALA A 15 -2.61 -22.59 8.73
N VAL A 16 -3.14 -21.79 9.66
CA VAL A 16 -2.48 -21.49 10.94
C VAL A 16 -2.46 -22.71 11.85
N SER A 17 -3.54 -23.50 11.88
CA SER A 17 -3.59 -24.76 12.64
C SER A 17 -2.72 -25.86 12.00
N ALA A 18 -2.67 -25.95 10.67
CA ALA A 18 -1.80 -26.88 9.96
C ALA A 18 -0.32 -26.49 10.09
N VAL A 19 0.02 -25.21 9.98
CA VAL A 19 1.37 -24.69 10.21
C VAL A 19 1.77 -24.88 11.67
N GLY A 20 0.86 -24.64 12.62
CA GLY A 20 1.10 -24.88 14.05
C GLY A 20 1.42 -26.35 14.37
N ASN A 21 0.66 -27.29 13.80
CA ASN A 21 0.88 -28.73 14.00
C ASN A 21 2.14 -29.27 13.29
N VAL A 22 2.55 -28.66 12.18
CA VAL A 22 3.80 -29.00 11.48
C VAL A 22 5.01 -28.39 12.22
N PHE A 23 4.88 -27.16 12.74
CA PHE A 23 5.90 -26.54 13.59
C PHE A 23 6.15 -27.32 14.87
N ASP A 24 5.10 -27.82 15.53
CA ASP A 24 5.26 -28.57 16.78
C ASP A 24 5.82 -29.99 16.58
N LYS A 25 5.68 -30.56 15.36
CA LYS A 25 6.28 -31.85 15.00
C LYS A 25 7.72 -31.75 14.46
N LEU A 26 8.12 -30.62 13.89
CA LEU A 26 9.47 -30.43 13.35
C LEU A 26 10.49 -29.92 14.38
N PHE A 27 10.04 -29.31 15.49
CA PHE A 27 10.92 -28.76 16.53
C PHE A 27 10.66 -29.40 17.90
N THR A 28 11.37 -30.50 18.18
CA THR A 28 11.37 -31.20 19.48
C THR A 28 12.59 -30.85 20.37
N SER A 29 13.51 -30.00 19.91
CA SER A 29 14.67 -29.56 20.71
C SER A 29 14.40 -28.19 21.35
N ASP A 30 14.45 -28.11 22.68
CA ASP A 30 14.31 -26.85 23.45
C ASP A 30 15.30 -25.77 22.99
N GLU A 31 16.47 -26.17 22.46
CA GLU A 31 17.44 -25.24 21.87
C GLU A 31 16.94 -24.59 20.57
N GLU A 32 16.22 -25.32 19.73
CA GLU A 32 15.72 -24.77 18.47
C GLU A 32 14.51 -23.85 18.71
N LYS A 33 13.65 -24.16 19.70
CA LYS A 33 12.58 -23.24 20.14
C LYS A 33 13.16 -21.96 20.76
N ALA A 34 14.20 -22.06 21.59
CA ALA A 34 14.88 -20.89 22.16
C ALA A 34 15.61 -20.06 21.09
N ARG A 35 16.23 -20.69 20.10
CA ARG A 35 16.83 -20.01 18.94
C ARG A 35 15.77 -19.36 18.05
N ALA A 36 14.64 -20.03 17.82
CA ALA A 36 13.52 -19.47 17.06
C ALA A 36 12.90 -18.26 17.78
N GLU A 37 12.75 -18.31 19.11
CA GLU A 37 12.32 -17.14 19.91
C GLU A 37 13.33 -16.00 19.86
N ALA A 38 14.64 -16.29 19.95
CA ALA A 38 15.68 -15.27 19.83
C ALA A 38 15.70 -14.62 18.44
N VAL A 39 15.52 -15.42 17.39
CA VAL A 39 15.40 -14.94 16.00
C VAL A 39 14.11 -14.14 15.80
N MET A 40 12.98 -14.60 16.33
CA MET A 40 11.71 -13.87 16.28
C MET A 40 11.75 -12.56 17.08
N ALA A 41 12.43 -12.54 18.22
CA ALA A 41 12.68 -11.32 18.98
C ALA A 41 13.55 -10.34 18.19
N LYS A 42 14.56 -10.83 17.47
CA LYS A 42 15.42 -10.03 16.60
C LYS A 42 14.67 -9.47 15.37
N ILE A 43 13.76 -10.25 14.79
CA ILE A 43 12.85 -9.82 13.72
C ILE A 43 11.86 -8.77 14.25
N ARG A 44 11.33 -8.95 15.46
CA ARG A 44 10.47 -7.96 16.15
C ARG A 44 11.21 -6.65 16.46
N GLN A 45 12.53 -6.69 16.63
CA GLN A 45 13.36 -5.49 16.79
C GLN A 45 13.62 -4.75 15.46
N GLN A 46 13.33 -5.36 14.31
CA GLN A 46 13.55 -4.78 12.97
C GLN A 46 12.26 -4.71 12.12
N PRO A 47 11.16 -4.13 12.63
CA PRO A 47 9.88 -4.06 11.92
C PRO A 47 9.99 -3.26 10.61
N GLN A 48 10.95 -2.32 10.55
CA GLN A 48 11.24 -1.51 9.37
C GLN A 48 11.71 -2.35 8.19
N ILE A 49 12.56 -3.36 8.47
CA ILE A 49 13.11 -4.24 7.44
C ILE A 49 12.03 -5.20 6.95
N LEU A 50 11.24 -5.77 7.87
CA LEU A 50 10.13 -6.64 7.53
C LEU A 50 9.06 -5.90 6.69
N GLN A 51 8.73 -4.66 7.05
CA GLN A 51 7.83 -3.83 6.23
C GLN A 51 8.45 -3.51 4.87
N ALA A 52 9.76 -3.24 4.78
CA ALA A 52 10.43 -3.00 3.51
C ALA A 52 10.40 -4.25 2.60
N GLU A 53 10.59 -5.44 3.16
CA GLU A 53 10.51 -6.72 2.45
C GLU A 53 9.07 -6.99 1.95
N ILE A 54 8.07 -6.78 2.81
CA ILE A 54 6.65 -6.93 2.43
C ILE A 54 6.30 -5.95 1.31
N ASN A 55 6.65 -4.67 1.46
CA ASN A 55 6.44 -3.65 0.42
C ASN A 55 7.15 -4.02 -0.89
N ARG A 56 8.33 -4.64 -0.83
CA ARG A 56 9.07 -5.10 -2.01
C ARG A 56 8.38 -6.27 -2.69
N ILE A 57 7.87 -7.23 -1.93
CA ILE A 57 7.13 -8.38 -2.44
C ILE A 57 5.78 -7.93 -3.03
N GLU A 58 5.08 -7.03 -2.34
CA GLU A 58 3.83 -6.42 -2.83
C GLU A 58 4.06 -5.60 -4.10
N ALA A 59 5.16 -4.84 -4.18
CA ALA A 59 5.55 -4.09 -5.38
C ALA A 59 6.03 -4.99 -6.53
N ALA A 60 6.54 -6.19 -6.23
CA ALA A 60 6.90 -7.19 -7.24
C ALA A 60 5.67 -7.92 -7.81
N HIS A 61 4.50 -7.74 -7.21
CA HIS A 61 3.28 -8.35 -7.69
C HIS A 61 2.89 -7.74 -9.05
N ARG A 62 2.56 -8.60 -10.02
CA ARG A 62 2.29 -8.22 -11.42
C ARG A 62 1.09 -7.25 -11.59
N SER A 63 0.25 -7.11 -10.56
CA SER A 63 -0.94 -6.27 -10.59
C SER A 63 -0.75 -4.99 -9.78
N VAL A 64 -0.74 -3.85 -10.48
CA VAL A 64 -0.64 -2.50 -9.92
C VAL A 64 -1.82 -2.16 -8.99
N PHE A 65 -2.93 -2.88 -9.09
CA PHE A 65 -4.11 -2.74 -8.24
C PHE A 65 -4.09 -3.61 -6.97
N VAL A 66 -3.18 -4.59 -6.89
CA VAL A 66 -3.02 -5.47 -5.71
C VAL A 66 -1.86 -5.03 -4.81
N ALA A 67 -0.95 -4.18 -5.31
CA ALA A 67 0.22 -3.66 -4.60
C ALA A 67 -0.09 -2.65 -3.46
N GLY A 68 -1.32 -2.62 -2.93
CA GLY A 68 -1.72 -1.83 -1.76
C GLY A 68 -2.47 -0.52 -2.06
N TRP A 69 -2.98 0.11 -1.01
CA TRP A 69 -3.75 1.36 -1.08
C TRP A 69 -2.91 2.59 -1.48
N ARG A 70 -1.60 2.55 -1.24
CA ARG A 70 -0.69 3.67 -1.50
C ARG A 70 -0.47 3.95 -2.99
N PRO A 71 -0.18 2.95 -3.85
CA PRO A 71 -0.23 3.14 -5.30
C PRO A 71 -1.59 3.60 -5.80
N PHE A 72 -2.69 3.06 -5.27
CA PHE A 72 -4.05 3.40 -5.71
C PHE A 72 -4.35 4.91 -5.58
N ILE A 73 -4.04 5.53 -4.43
CA ILE A 73 -4.21 6.98 -4.28
C ILE A 73 -3.35 7.75 -5.27
N GLY A 74 -2.12 7.30 -5.52
CA GLY A 74 -1.25 7.87 -6.54
C GLY A 74 -1.85 7.83 -7.95
N TRP A 75 -2.48 6.71 -8.34
CA TRP A 75 -3.15 6.58 -9.63
C TRP A 75 -4.38 7.47 -9.75
N VAL A 76 -5.23 7.52 -8.71
CA VAL A 76 -6.40 8.40 -8.69
C VAL A 76 -5.96 9.86 -8.82
N CYS A 77 -4.93 10.26 -8.08
CA CYS A 77 -4.38 11.61 -8.16
C CYS A 77 -3.77 11.90 -9.54
N GLY A 78 -2.98 10.96 -10.08
CA GLY A 78 -2.35 11.07 -11.39
C GLY A 78 -3.37 11.20 -12.54
N ILE A 79 -4.42 10.37 -12.54
CA ILE A 79 -5.49 10.44 -13.54
C ILE A 79 -6.27 11.74 -13.40
N GLY A 80 -6.56 12.20 -12.19
CA GLY A 80 -7.26 13.47 -12.00
C GLY A 80 -6.43 14.67 -12.43
N PHE A 81 -5.11 14.68 -12.21
CA PHE A 81 -4.22 15.72 -12.75
C PHE A 81 -4.10 15.67 -14.27
N LEU A 82 -4.08 14.47 -14.88
CA LEU A 82 -4.12 14.31 -16.33
C LEU A 82 -5.40 14.94 -16.91
N TRP A 83 -6.55 14.71 -16.26
CA TRP A 83 -7.78 15.38 -16.65
C TRP A 83 -7.68 16.90 -16.48
N ALA A 84 -7.30 17.37 -15.29
CA ALA A 84 -7.31 18.79 -14.96
C ALA A 84 -6.37 19.63 -15.85
N PHE A 85 -5.16 19.13 -16.13
CA PHE A 85 -4.15 19.90 -16.86
C PHE A 85 -4.13 19.66 -18.36
N LEU A 86 -4.52 18.47 -18.83
CA LEU A 86 -4.40 18.11 -20.24
C LEU A 86 -5.77 17.95 -20.90
N LEU A 87 -6.64 17.10 -20.35
CA LEU A 87 -7.91 16.78 -21.02
C LEU A 87 -8.94 17.90 -20.91
N HIS A 88 -9.00 18.60 -19.78
CA HIS A 88 -9.94 19.70 -19.56
C HIS A 88 -9.76 20.86 -20.56
N PRO A 89 -8.54 21.43 -20.76
CA PRO A 89 -8.37 22.47 -21.77
C PRO A 89 -8.58 21.96 -23.20
N LEU A 90 -8.19 20.72 -23.52
CA LEU A 90 -8.47 20.11 -24.82
C LEU A 90 -9.97 19.91 -25.06
N PHE A 91 -10.72 19.51 -24.03
CA PHE A 91 -12.18 19.37 -24.09
C PHE A 91 -12.84 20.73 -24.30
N GLN A 92 -12.44 21.76 -23.54
CA GLN A 92 -12.96 23.12 -23.72
C GLN A 92 -12.67 23.66 -25.12
N TRP A 93 -11.47 23.39 -25.66
CA TRP A 93 -11.12 23.74 -27.04
C TRP A 93 -12.00 23.01 -28.06
N GLY A 94 -12.22 21.71 -27.88
CA GLY A 94 -13.11 20.91 -28.74
C GLY A 94 -14.57 21.37 -28.71
N VAL A 95 -15.09 21.72 -27.53
CA VAL A 95 -16.44 22.28 -27.34
C VAL A 95 -16.58 23.63 -28.05
N ALA A 96 -15.57 24.50 -27.94
CA ALA A 96 -15.55 25.79 -28.63
C ALA A 96 -15.52 25.63 -30.16
N LEU A 97 -14.76 24.66 -30.69
CA LEU A 97 -14.74 24.35 -32.13
C LEU A 97 -16.08 23.80 -32.63
N ALA A 98 -16.77 23.03 -31.81
CA ALA A 98 -18.07 22.44 -32.14
C ALA A 98 -19.25 23.43 -31.97
N GLY A 99 -19.02 24.62 -31.41
CA GLY A 99 -20.07 25.60 -31.11
C GLY A 99 -21.08 25.12 -30.05
N LEU A 100 -20.69 24.15 -29.22
CA LEU A 100 -21.52 23.59 -28.15
C LEU A 100 -21.33 24.42 -26.88
N ASP A 101 -22.39 24.59 -26.08
CA ASP A 101 -22.31 25.26 -24.78
C ASP A 101 -22.38 24.23 -23.64
N VAL A 102 -21.36 23.36 -23.58
CA VAL A 102 -21.25 22.28 -22.59
C VAL A 102 -20.07 22.57 -21.68
N THR A 103 -20.35 22.75 -20.39
CA THR A 103 -19.30 22.93 -19.39
C THR A 103 -18.91 21.59 -18.77
N PRO A 104 -17.62 21.22 -18.80
CA PRO A 104 -17.18 20.01 -18.12
C PRO A 104 -17.27 20.18 -16.60
N PRO A 105 -17.52 19.09 -15.86
CA PRO A 105 -17.49 19.13 -14.40
C PRO A 105 -16.10 19.50 -13.89
N LYS A 106 -16.05 20.45 -12.95
CA LYS A 106 -14.80 20.85 -12.29
C LYS A 106 -14.37 19.78 -11.30
N ILE A 107 -13.10 19.40 -11.36
CA ILE A 107 -12.48 18.52 -10.36
C ILE A 107 -11.92 19.40 -9.24
N ALA A 108 -12.06 18.94 -7.98
CA ALA A 108 -11.52 19.62 -6.81
C ALA A 108 -9.99 19.38 -6.69
N THR A 109 -9.24 20.04 -7.56
CA THR A 109 -7.78 19.89 -7.70
C THR A 109 -7.02 20.25 -6.41
N ASP A 110 -7.56 21.16 -5.60
CA ASP A 110 -6.94 21.59 -4.33
C ASP A 110 -6.85 20.43 -3.33
N ASN A 111 -7.96 19.72 -3.11
CA ASN A 111 -8.02 18.54 -2.24
C ASN A 111 -7.06 17.44 -2.73
N MET A 112 -6.93 17.28 -4.04
CA MET A 112 -6.01 16.30 -4.64
C MET A 112 -4.55 16.69 -4.36
N MET A 113 -4.26 17.98 -4.39
CA MET A 113 -2.91 18.47 -4.17
C MET A 113 -2.47 18.32 -2.72
N GLU A 114 -3.37 18.59 -1.78
CA GLU A 114 -3.17 18.31 -0.35
C GLU A 114 -2.88 16.82 -0.11
N LEU A 115 -3.65 15.91 -0.73
CA LEU A 115 -3.46 14.46 -0.58
C LEU A 115 -2.08 14.00 -1.09
N VAL A 116 -1.64 14.48 -2.25
CA VAL A 116 -0.31 14.14 -2.78
C VAL A 116 0.81 14.73 -1.92
N LEU A 117 0.67 15.97 -1.46
CA LEU A 117 1.66 16.60 -0.57
C LEU A 117 1.75 15.88 0.78
N ALA A 118 0.63 15.43 1.35
CA ALA A 118 0.62 14.63 2.58
C ALA A 118 1.36 13.28 2.38
N LEU A 119 1.10 12.59 1.27
CA LEU A 119 1.78 11.33 0.95
C LEU A 119 3.28 11.50 0.68
N LEU A 120 3.66 12.62 0.04
CA LEU A 120 5.05 12.98 -0.21
C LEU A 120 5.75 13.40 1.08
N GLY A 121 5.09 14.16 1.95
CA GLY A 121 5.58 14.60 3.25
C GLY A 121 5.88 13.42 4.18
N LEU A 122 4.99 12.44 4.26
CA LEU A 122 5.24 11.19 5.01
C LEU A 122 6.43 10.40 4.43
N GLY A 123 6.60 10.41 3.11
CA GLY A 123 7.78 9.83 2.45
C GLY A 123 9.07 10.59 2.76
N ALA A 124 9.01 11.92 2.76
CA ALA A 124 10.15 12.80 3.04
C ALA A 124 10.60 12.69 4.49
N LEU A 125 9.68 12.56 5.46
CA LEU A 125 10.02 12.35 6.87
C LEU A 125 10.83 11.06 7.07
N ARG A 126 10.43 9.96 6.43
CA ARG A 126 11.21 8.71 6.48
C ARG A 126 12.59 8.85 5.84
N SER A 127 12.68 9.54 4.70
CA SER A 127 13.96 9.83 4.05
C SER A 127 14.85 10.70 4.94
N ALA A 128 14.28 11.69 5.63
CA ALA A 128 14.99 12.55 6.56
C ALA A 128 15.48 11.78 7.80
N GLU A 129 14.67 10.87 8.36
CA GLU A 129 15.09 9.98 9.45
C GLU A 129 16.27 9.09 9.05
N LYS A 130 16.27 8.60 7.81
CA LYS A 130 17.38 7.80 7.26
C LYS A 130 18.65 8.62 7.05
N MET A 131 18.51 9.85 6.54
CA MET A 131 19.63 10.77 6.37
C MET A 131 20.24 11.22 7.70
N THR A 132 19.42 11.37 8.74
CA THR A 132 19.86 11.78 10.08
C THR A 132 20.38 10.62 10.93
N GLY A 133 20.40 9.39 10.39
CA GLY A 133 20.90 8.20 11.09
C GLY A 133 20.04 7.74 12.25
N ARG A 134 18.81 8.29 12.40
CA ARG A 134 17.84 7.89 13.43
C ARG A 134 17.05 6.65 13.04
N SER A 135 16.99 6.33 11.75
CA SER A 135 16.59 5.02 11.22
C SER A 135 17.72 4.46 10.35
N LYS A 136 18.06 3.17 10.55
CA LYS A 136 19.01 2.43 9.68
C LYS A 136 18.24 1.78 8.53
#